data_AF-A0A651F4W4-F1
#
_entry.id   AF-A0A651F4W4-F1
#
_cell.length_a   1.000
_cell.length_b   1.000
_cell.length_c   1.000
_cell.angle_alpha   90.00
_cell.angle_beta   90.00
_cell.angle_gamma   90.00
#
_symmetry.space_group_name_H-M   'P 1'
#
loop_
_entity.id
_entity.type
_entity.pdbx_description
1 polymer ?
#
loop_
_entity_poly.entity_id
_entity_poly.type
_entity_poly.pdbx_seq_one_letter_code
_entity_poly.pdbx_strand_id
1 'polypeptide(L)'
;HAIEGGDITPASRRISAPAASPQQVRALGERLRVWTRNPGERWRIRVLEERFGEMTLWGERGVSGRFEDPLLEAWSTQQEARIRHVLARITRIDPEIGADVLGTLTAAVRLPEGSLVPVWPIDQMSIEELLSGVLRRPVTDTGAAIREANAFLQRHPGIGVWIVDEGGAGSIRDGQGGLLDVVVGIVELRGRTTVVSSGPVGVRASSVDTLDGHTATEQRSLIPVGANEPAGVIRVRGGGTIRDVTFMAQAARAQPPGLAIGPLRPEWRQGTFGTEMAVVAAPDRLTMGLLTADAEPDGEGARAWRLYLECLGNGDPDEYVRIWVGGFGRSDWVLRVTPDGRAVEEISGERVEGLRVARRDDRWTVHVPLGGDASWQDGMMLLAVERGTPSGERWSWPRPMVAGQREPGRMAIDLRSWWSLPDQVR
;
A
#
# COMPACT_ATOMS: atom_id res chain seq x y z
N HIS A 1 5.73 -13.03 55.86
CA HIS A 1 6.44 -12.45 54.71
C HIS A 1 5.42 -11.92 53.73
N ALA A 2 5.11 -10.62 53.84
CA ALA A 2 4.25 -9.92 52.92
C ALA A 2 5.01 -9.71 51.60
N ILE A 3 4.44 -10.15 50.49
CA ILE A 3 4.91 -9.79 49.15
C ILE A 3 4.26 -8.44 48.86
N GLU A 4 4.99 -7.36 49.10
CA GLU A 4 4.63 -6.03 48.61
C GLU A 4 4.48 -6.12 47.09
N GLY A 5 3.30 -5.76 46.60
CA GLY A 5 3.04 -5.53 45.18
C GLY A 5 3.84 -4.30 44.74
N GLY A 6 5.12 -4.51 44.48
CA GLY A 6 5.96 -3.51 43.84
C GLY A 6 5.34 -3.20 42.48
N ASP A 7 4.98 -1.93 42.27
CA ASP A 7 4.63 -1.38 40.98
C ASP A 7 5.78 -1.70 40.02
N ILE A 8 5.60 -2.76 39.23
CA ILE A 8 6.45 -3.04 38.08
C ILE A 8 6.00 -2.05 37.02
N THR A 9 6.30 -0.77 37.22
CA THR A 9 6.63 0.09 36.08
C THR A 9 7.99 -0.40 35.63
N PRO A 10 8.08 -1.27 34.59
CA PRO A 10 9.38 -1.58 34.01
C PRO A 10 10.05 -0.25 33.71
N ALA A 11 11.38 -0.16 33.86
CA ALA A 11 12.15 0.93 33.31
C ALA A 11 11.89 0.94 31.80
N SER A 12 10.80 1.58 31.41
CA SER A 12 10.33 1.67 30.06
C SER A 12 11.35 2.58 29.41
N ARG A 13 12.36 1.98 28.77
CA ARG A 13 12.76 2.52 27.48
C ARG A 13 11.45 2.66 26.73
N ARG A 14 10.86 3.86 26.74
CA ARG A 14 9.76 4.21 25.86
C ARG A 14 10.30 3.79 24.52
N ILE A 15 9.75 2.72 23.96
CA ILE A 15 10.07 2.30 22.62
C ILE A 15 9.76 3.53 21.80
N SER A 16 10.79 4.24 21.36
CA SER A 16 10.64 5.57 20.79
C SER A 16 9.64 5.43 19.66
N ALA A 17 8.45 5.98 19.87
CA ALA A 17 7.49 6.09 18.79
C ALA A 17 8.20 6.87 17.67
N PRO A 18 8.00 6.50 16.39
CA PRO A 18 8.50 7.33 15.30
C PRO A 18 8.03 8.76 15.56
N ALA A 19 8.90 9.77 15.40
CA ALA A 19 8.65 11.16 15.77
C ALA A 19 7.46 11.76 15.00
N ALA A 20 6.23 11.44 15.42
CA ALA A 20 4.99 11.70 14.70
C ALA A 20 4.36 12.97 15.22
N SER A 21 3.92 13.82 14.30
CA SER A 21 3.15 14.98 14.67
C SER A 21 1.81 14.54 15.28
N PRO A 22 1.26 15.30 16.24
CA PRO A 22 -0.06 15.00 16.79
C PRO A 22 -1.16 14.83 15.72
N GLN A 23 -1.04 15.51 14.58
CA GLN A 23 -1.97 15.36 13.46
C GLN A 23 -1.85 13.99 12.79
N GLN A 24 -0.63 13.47 12.58
CA GLN A 24 -0.40 12.13 12.03
C GLN A 24 -0.98 11.06 12.94
N VAL A 25 -0.78 11.20 14.26
CA VAL A 25 -1.28 10.24 15.25
C VAL A 25 -2.81 10.27 15.32
N ARG A 26 -3.44 11.45 15.26
CA ARG A 26 -4.92 11.57 15.14
C ARG A 26 -5.46 10.94 13.86
N ALA A 27 -4.80 11.17 12.72
CA ALA A 27 -5.21 10.57 11.44
C ALA A 27 -5.08 9.04 11.46
N LEU A 28 -4.05 8.50 12.12
CA LEU A 28 -3.94 7.08 12.39
C LEU A 28 -5.12 6.61 13.27
N GLY A 29 -5.43 7.31 14.36
CA GLY A 29 -6.58 7.01 15.22
C GLY A 29 -7.89 6.91 14.44
N GLU A 30 -8.22 7.91 13.62
CA GLU A 30 -9.42 7.90 12.78
C GLU A 30 -9.55 6.65 11.91
N ARG A 31 -8.45 6.24 11.26
CA ARG A 31 -8.40 4.98 10.50
C ARG A 31 -8.66 3.81 11.44
N LEU A 32 -7.97 3.78 12.57
CA LEU A 32 -8.02 2.70 13.56
C LEU A 32 -9.41 2.48 14.21
N ARG A 33 -10.36 3.42 14.11
CA ARG A 33 -11.72 3.30 14.68
C ARG A 33 -12.50 2.09 14.21
N VAL A 34 -12.31 1.65 12.98
CA VAL A 34 -13.03 0.47 12.48
C VAL A 34 -12.63 -0.77 13.30
N TRP A 35 -11.37 -0.85 13.73
CA TRP A 35 -10.85 -1.97 14.51
C TRP A 35 -11.21 -1.92 15.99
N THR A 36 -11.55 -0.76 16.55
CA THR A 36 -12.08 -0.71 17.92
C THR A 36 -13.43 -1.42 18.03
N ARG A 37 -14.12 -1.64 16.91
CA ARG A 37 -15.37 -2.41 16.82
C ARG A 37 -15.14 -3.90 16.54
N ASN A 38 -13.90 -4.35 16.35
CA ASN A 38 -13.56 -5.77 16.23
C ASN A 38 -13.10 -6.30 17.60
N PRO A 39 -13.92 -7.09 18.32
CA PRO A 39 -13.57 -7.58 19.66
C PRO A 39 -12.28 -8.42 19.67
N GLY A 40 -11.95 -9.12 18.58
CA GLY A 40 -10.74 -9.93 18.47
C GLY A 40 -9.46 -9.14 18.18
N GLU A 41 -9.58 -7.90 17.68
CA GLU A 41 -8.43 -7.07 17.27
C GLU A 41 -8.29 -5.77 18.10
N ARG A 42 -9.26 -5.43 18.95
CA ARG A 42 -9.23 -4.23 19.81
C ARG A 42 -7.94 -4.10 20.61
N TRP A 43 -7.35 -5.22 21.02
CA TRP A 43 -6.08 -5.24 21.75
C TRP A 43 -4.94 -4.56 21.01
N ARG A 44 -4.89 -4.61 19.67
CA ARG A 44 -3.84 -3.94 18.88
C ARG A 44 -3.87 -2.44 19.11
N ILE A 45 -5.07 -1.88 19.18
CA ILE A 45 -5.30 -0.46 19.42
C ILE A 45 -4.85 -0.09 20.83
N ARG A 46 -5.21 -0.90 21.84
CA ARG A 46 -4.78 -0.67 23.23
C ARG A 46 -3.27 -0.69 23.38
N VAL A 47 -2.61 -1.66 22.76
CA VAL A 47 -1.15 -1.75 22.81
C VAL A 47 -0.49 -0.58 22.05
N LEU A 48 -1.09 -0.13 20.95
CA LEU A 48 -0.66 1.08 20.24
C LEU A 48 -0.84 2.35 21.09
N GLU A 49 -1.98 2.50 21.79
CA GLU A 49 -2.23 3.60 22.72
C GLU A 49 -1.18 3.66 23.83
N GLU A 50 -0.84 2.52 24.44
CA GLU A 50 0.22 2.44 25.44
C GLU A 50 1.58 2.88 24.87
N ARG A 51 1.86 2.53 23.62
CA ARG A 51 3.11 2.86 22.92
C ARG A 51 3.22 4.34 22.54
N PHE A 52 2.14 4.93 22.00
CA PHE A 52 2.11 6.32 21.54
C PHE A 52 1.65 7.30 22.65
N GLY A 53 1.17 6.79 23.79
CA GLY A 53 0.52 7.53 24.87
C GLY A 53 -0.98 7.73 24.61
N GLU A 54 -1.84 7.47 25.61
CA GLU A 54 -3.32 7.49 25.47
C GLU A 54 -3.89 8.80 24.89
N MET A 55 -3.26 9.95 25.19
CA MET A 55 -3.72 11.26 24.73
C MET A 55 -3.46 11.54 23.24
N THR A 56 -2.66 10.75 22.54
CA THR A 56 -2.17 11.12 21.20
C THR A 56 -3.02 10.58 20.06
N LEU A 57 -3.61 9.38 20.19
CA LEU A 57 -4.42 8.75 19.12
C LEU A 57 -5.82 9.35 18.99
N TRP A 58 -6.44 9.73 20.11
CA TRP A 58 -7.86 10.10 20.15
C TRP A 58 -8.11 11.54 20.59
N GLY A 59 -7.07 12.28 20.97
CA GLY A 59 -7.18 13.55 21.68
C GLY A 59 -7.58 13.34 23.15
N GLU A 60 -8.21 14.35 23.76
CA GLU A 60 -8.59 14.33 25.19
C GLU A 60 -9.67 13.30 25.56
N ARG A 61 -10.42 12.80 24.57
CA ARG A 61 -11.43 11.76 24.77
C ARG A 61 -10.84 10.42 24.38
N GLY A 62 -10.23 9.72 25.33
CA GLY A 62 -9.83 8.33 25.14
C GLY A 62 -11.02 7.51 24.61
N VAL A 63 -10.76 6.61 23.66
CA VAL A 63 -11.81 5.70 23.17
C VAL A 63 -12.09 4.68 24.27
N SER A 64 -13.11 4.96 25.08
CA SER A 64 -13.78 3.93 25.87
C SER A 64 -14.64 3.09 24.91
N GLY A 65 -13.98 2.35 24.01
CA GLY A 65 -14.61 1.46 23.04
C GLY A 65 -15.14 0.18 23.69
N ARG A 66 -15.94 0.34 24.75
CA ARG A 66 -16.66 -0.78 25.34
C ARG A 66 -17.74 -1.26 24.38
N PHE A 67 -17.87 -2.56 24.22
CA PHE A 67 -18.98 -3.15 23.50
C PHE A 67 -20.25 -3.05 24.36
N GLU A 68 -21.38 -2.75 23.73
CA GLU A 68 -22.68 -2.77 24.40
C GLU A 68 -23.06 -4.18 24.85
N ASP A 69 -22.65 -5.20 24.08
CA ASP A 69 -22.79 -6.61 24.44
C ASP A 69 -21.73 -7.02 25.49
N PRO A 70 -22.15 -7.42 26.71
CA PRO A 70 -21.23 -7.84 27.77
C PRO A 70 -20.36 -9.05 27.40
N LEU A 71 -20.83 -9.94 26.53
CA LEU A 71 -20.05 -11.12 26.10
C LEU A 71 -18.92 -10.72 25.16
N LEU A 72 -19.19 -9.81 24.20
CA LEU A 72 -18.15 -9.27 23.32
C LEU A 72 -17.11 -8.47 24.11
N GLU A 73 -17.55 -7.71 25.11
CA GLU A 73 -16.64 -6.96 26.00
C GLU A 73 -15.75 -7.89 26.82
N ALA A 74 -16.32 -8.94 27.42
CA ALA A 74 -15.59 -9.92 28.20
C ALA A 74 -14.56 -10.67 27.33
N TRP A 75 -14.96 -11.07 26.13
CA TRP A 75 -14.06 -11.73 25.19
C TRP A 75 -12.91 -10.82 24.76
N SER A 76 -13.20 -9.57 24.40
CA SER A 76 -12.17 -8.60 24.00
C SER A 76 -11.18 -8.32 25.14
N THR A 77 -11.69 -8.12 26.36
CA THR A 77 -10.87 -7.95 27.58
C THR A 77 -9.98 -9.17 27.84
N GLN A 78 -10.48 -10.39 27.62
CA GLN A 78 -9.70 -11.60 27.74
C GLN A 78 -8.54 -11.65 26.72
N GLN A 79 -8.79 -11.28 25.46
CA GLN A 79 -7.75 -11.24 24.43
C GLN A 79 -6.67 -10.21 24.75
N GLU A 80 -7.06 -9.02 25.20
CA GLU A 80 -6.14 -7.99 25.68
C GLU A 80 -5.24 -8.51 26.81
N ALA A 81 -5.83 -9.16 27.82
CA ALA A 81 -5.08 -9.72 28.94
C ALA A 81 -4.11 -10.82 28.50
N ARG A 82 -4.52 -11.71 27.59
CA ARG A 82 -3.65 -12.77 27.03
C ARG A 82 -2.44 -12.18 26.32
N ILE A 83 -2.64 -11.22 25.43
CA ILE A 83 -1.56 -10.56 24.69
C ILE A 83 -0.62 -9.82 25.64
N ARG A 84 -1.15 -9.00 26.56
CA ARG A 84 -0.34 -8.28 27.54
C ARG A 84 0.50 -9.23 28.40
N HIS A 85 -0.08 -10.33 28.86
CA HIS A 85 0.65 -11.33 29.65
C HIS A 85 1.79 -11.98 28.86
N VAL A 86 1.53 -12.37 27.60
CA VAL A 86 2.55 -12.97 26.73
C VAL A 86 3.69 -11.99 26.45
N LEU A 87 3.36 -10.74 26.09
CA LEU A 87 4.35 -9.69 25.85
C LEU A 87 5.18 -9.41 27.11
N ALA A 88 4.55 -9.20 28.26
CA ALA A 88 5.25 -8.96 29.52
C ALA A 88 6.16 -10.14 29.91
N ARG A 89 5.71 -11.38 29.68
CA ARG A 89 6.51 -12.58 29.94
C ARG A 89 7.74 -12.64 29.04
N ILE A 90 7.58 -12.43 27.73
CA ILE A 90 8.70 -12.44 26.78
C ILE A 90 9.66 -11.31 27.12
N THR A 91 9.18 -10.07 27.26
CA THR A 91 10.00 -8.89 27.59
C THR A 91 10.79 -9.05 28.89
N ARG A 92 10.23 -9.71 29.91
CA ARG A 92 10.94 -9.98 31.17
C ARG A 92 12.10 -10.96 31.00
N ILE A 93 11.98 -11.93 30.09
CA ILE A 93 13.02 -12.92 29.82
C ILE A 93 14.07 -12.34 28.87
N ASP A 94 13.62 -11.75 27.76
CA ASP A 94 14.43 -11.13 26.73
C ASP A 94 13.74 -9.84 26.24
N PRO A 95 14.19 -8.66 26.69
CA PRO A 95 13.59 -7.38 26.32
C PRO A 95 13.66 -7.08 24.82
N GLU A 96 14.69 -7.55 24.11
CA GLU A 96 14.88 -7.27 22.69
C GLU A 96 13.90 -8.09 21.85
N ILE A 97 13.74 -9.38 22.16
CA ILE A 97 12.74 -10.23 21.49
C ILE A 97 11.33 -9.73 21.82
N GLY A 98 11.08 -9.32 23.06
CA GLY A 98 9.81 -8.72 23.45
C GLY A 98 9.47 -7.46 22.64
N ALA A 99 10.46 -6.58 22.43
CA ALA A 99 10.31 -5.39 21.61
C ALA A 99 10.03 -5.73 20.13
N ASP A 100 10.72 -6.73 19.56
CA ASP A 100 10.49 -7.17 18.18
C ASP A 100 9.09 -7.77 17.98
N VAL A 101 8.64 -8.60 18.92
CA VAL A 101 7.29 -9.19 18.89
C VAL A 101 6.24 -8.09 18.99
N LEU A 102 6.42 -7.15 19.92
CA LEU A 102 5.54 -5.98 20.05
C LEU A 102 5.54 -5.13 18.78
N GLY A 103 6.71 -4.82 18.23
CA GLY A 103 6.88 -4.06 16.99
C GLY A 103 6.15 -4.72 15.82
N THR A 104 6.31 -6.03 15.68
CA THR A 104 5.65 -6.84 14.65
C THR A 104 4.12 -6.83 14.81
N LEU A 105 3.61 -7.06 16.03
CA LEU A 105 2.16 -7.10 16.32
C LEU A 105 1.47 -5.73 16.19
N THR A 106 2.22 -4.64 16.32
CA THR A 106 1.69 -3.26 16.36
C THR A 106 2.37 -2.31 15.38
N ALA A 107 2.89 -2.84 14.27
CA ALA A 107 3.59 -2.00 13.30
C ALA A 107 2.68 -0.89 12.75
N ALA A 108 3.10 0.36 12.96
CA ALA A 108 2.50 1.57 12.41
C ALA A 108 3.62 2.37 11.76
N VAL A 109 3.53 2.52 10.45
CA VAL A 109 4.64 2.89 9.59
C VAL A 109 4.44 4.29 9.07
N ARG A 110 5.49 5.11 9.12
CA ARG A 110 5.48 6.40 8.42
C ARG A 110 5.86 6.20 6.97
N LEU A 111 4.95 6.53 6.06
CA LEU A 111 5.25 6.61 4.63
C LEU A 111 6.05 7.88 4.30
N PRO A 112 6.80 7.90 3.17
CA PRO A 112 7.58 9.06 2.76
C PRO A 112 6.78 10.37 2.68
N GLU A 113 5.49 10.28 2.37
CA GLU A 113 4.58 11.42 2.28
C GLU A 113 4.10 11.93 3.66
N GLY A 114 4.63 11.34 4.73
CA GLY A 114 4.37 11.68 6.13
C GLY A 114 3.12 11.04 6.71
N SER A 115 2.36 10.23 5.97
CA SER A 115 1.20 9.56 6.55
C SER A 115 1.66 8.42 7.48
N LEU A 116 0.94 8.21 8.60
CA LEU A 116 1.17 7.08 9.51
C LEU A 116 0.10 6.02 9.27
N VAL A 117 0.52 4.81 8.91
CA VAL A 117 -0.38 3.75 8.42
C VAL A 117 -0.12 2.44 9.16
N PRO A 118 -1.16 1.70 9.59
CA PRO A 118 -0.97 0.41 10.23
C PRO A 118 -0.58 -0.65 9.20
N VAL A 119 0.43 -1.46 9.52
CA VAL A 119 0.95 -2.52 8.64
C VAL A 119 1.05 -3.82 9.44
N TRP A 120 0.01 -4.65 9.40
CA TRP A 120 -0.05 -5.89 10.20
C TRP A 120 -0.18 -7.12 9.29
N PRO A 121 0.92 -7.57 8.66
CA PRO A 121 0.91 -8.73 7.75
C PRO A 121 0.86 -10.06 8.52
N ILE A 122 0.02 -10.13 9.56
CA ILE A 122 -0.04 -11.24 10.51
C ILE A 122 -1.48 -11.72 10.57
N ASP A 123 -1.68 -12.98 10.22
CA ASP A 123 -2.95 -13.67 10.34
C ASP A 123 -3.26 -14.06 11.80
N GLN A 124 -4.55 -14.25 12.10
CA GLN A 124 -5.00 -14.56 13.46
C GLN A 124 -4.47 -15.90 13.98
N MET A 125 -4.24 -16.88 13.10
CA MET A 125 -3.76 -18.21 13.50
C MET A 125 -2.31 -18.13 14.01
N SER A 126 -1.44 -17.36 13.35
CA SER A 126 -0.07 -17.11 13.80
C SER A 126 -0.03 -16.43 15.19
N ILE A 127 -0.97 -15.52 15.48
CA ILE A 127 -1.11 -14.90 16.81
C ILE A 127 -1.55 -15.92 17.86
N GLU A 128 -2.56 -16.73 17.56
CA GLU A 128 -3.05 -17.75 18.50
C GLU A 128 -2.01 -18.83 18.78
N GLU A 129 -1.19 -19.20 17.80
CA GLU A 129 -0.06 -20.10 18.00
C GLU A 129 0.99 -19.51 18.94
N LEU A 130 1.36 -18.24 18.76
CA LEU A 130 2.26 -17.53 19.69
C LEU A 130 1.67 -17.53 21.11
N LEU A 131 0.39 -17.13 21.24
CA LEU A 131 -0.30 -17.07 22.53
C LEU A 131 -0.35 -18.44 23.21
N SER A 132 -0.79 -19.46 22.48
CA SER A 132 -0.90 -20.83 22.98
C SER A 132 0.46 -21.41 23.35
N GLY A 133 1.47 -21.21 22.49
CA GLY A 133 2.84 -21.69 22.70
C GLY A 133 3.47 -21.11 23.96
N VAL A 134 3.27 -19.81 24.23
CA VAL A 134 3.82 -19.16 25.43
C VAL A 134 2.98 -19.45 26.68
N LEU A 135 1.65 -19.42 26.60
CA LEU A 135 0.76 -19.56 27.77
C LEU A 135 0.66 -21.00 28.29
N ARG A 136 0.76 -22.03 27.43
CA ARG A 136 0.68 -23.45 27.86
C ARG A 136 1.92 -23.92 28.63
N ARG A 137 3.05 -23.20 28.52
CA ARG A 137 4.31 -23.59 29.15
C ARG A 137 4.37 -23.06 30.59
N PRO A 138 4.89 -23.85 31.55
CA PRO A 138 5.13 -23.37 32.92
C PRO A 138 5.92 -22.07 32.90
N VAL A 139 5.63 -21.14 33.80
CA VAL A 139 6.31 -19.82 33.86
C VAL A 139 7.83 -19.95 34.01
N THR A 140 8.30 -21.06 34.60
CA THR A 140 9.71 -21.40 34.79
C THR A 140 10.43 -21.85 33.52
N ASP A 141 9.70 -22.30 32.49
CA ASP A 141 10.27 -22.68 31.19
C ASP A 141 10.45 -21.44 30.32
N THR A 142 11.50 -20.68 30.61
CA THR A 142 11.86 -19.46 29.88
C THR A 142 12.35 -19.77 28.47
N GLY A 143 13.09 -20.88 28.30
CA GLY A 143 13.63 -21.30 27.02
C GLY A 143 12.54 -21.64 26.00
N ALA A 144 11.45 -22.30 26.40
CA ALA A 144 10.33 -22.55 25.49
C ALA A 144 9.66 -21.25 25.05
N ALA A 145 9.38 -20.31 25.96
CA ALA A 145 8.74 -19.04 25.60
C ALA A 145 9.54 -18.25 24.55
N ILE A 146 10.88 -18.21 24.70
CA ILE A 146 11.77 -17.54 23.73
C ILE A 146 11.85 -18.29 22.40
N ARG A 147 11.80 -19.62 22.40
CA ARG A 147 11.73 -20.40 21.15
C ARG A 147 10.44 -20.11 20.37
N GLU A 148 9.29 -20.06 21.06
CA GLU A 148 8.01 -19.74 20.41
C GLU A 148 8.00 -18.31 19.86
N ALA A 149 8.54 -17.34 20.61
CA ALA A 149 8.67 -15.96 20.15
C ALA A 149 9.58 -15.84 18.91
N ASN A 150 10.73 -16.52 18.90
CA ASN A 150 11.62 -16.56 17.73
C ASN A 150 10.98 -17.26 16.54
N ALA A 151 10.26 -18.36 16.76
CA ALA A 151 9.54 -19.06 15.70
C ALA A 151 8.45 -18.16 15.07
N PHE A 152 7.76 -17.36 15.90
CA PHE A 152 6.85 -16.32 15.42
C PHE A 152 7.59 -15.27 14.57
N LEU A 153 8.67 -14.69 15.08
CA LEU A 153 9.45 -13.68 14.33
C LEU A 153 10.10 -14.22 13.06
N GLN A 154 10.43 -15.50 12.97
CA GLN A 154 10.98 -16.10 11.75
C GLN A 154 9.93 -16.25 10.64
N ARG A 155 8.66 -16.46 11.00
CA ARG A 155 7.55 -16.55 10.04
C ARG A 155 7.12 -15.18 9.51
N HIS A 156 7.31 -14.13 10.30
CA HIS A 156 6.94 -12.77 9.91
C HIS A 156 8.17 -11.95 9.52
N PRO A 157 8.25 -11.44 8.27
CA PRO A 157 9.43 -10.72 7.83
C PRO A 157 9.66 -9.46 8.68
N GLY A 158 10.92 -9.16 8.94
CA GLY A 158 11.31 -7.90 9.59
C GLY A 158 11.15 -6.67 8.68
N ILE A 159 11.05 -6.89 7.36
CA ILE A 159 10.82 -5.84 6.38
C ILE A 159 9.58 -6.12 5.53
N GLY A 160 8.83 -5.07 5.23
CA GLY A 160 7.82 -5.07 4.17
C GLY A 160 8.39 -4.43 2.91
N VAL A 161 8.00 -4.92 1.73
CA VAL A 161 8.49 -4.41 0.45
C VAL A 161 7.34 -4.35 -0.54
N TRP A 162 7.32 -3.29 -1.35
CA TRP A 162 6.39 -3.16 -2.48
C TRP A 162 6.92 -2.32 -3.62
N ILE A 163 6.29 -2.44 -4.80
CA ILE A 163 6.52 -1.53 -5.92
C ILE A 163 5.61 -0.32 -5.76
N VAL A 164 6.21 0.87 -5.62
CA VAL A 164 5.52 2.16 -5.55
C VAL A 164 5.21 2.66 -6.96
N ASP A 165 6.19 2.59 -7.85
CA ASP A 165 6.10 2.99 -9.26
C ASP A 165 6.96 2.06 -10.13
N GLU A 166 6.44 1.67 -11.30
CA GLU A 166 7.16 0.88 -12.31
C GLU A 166 7.17 1.56 -13.68
N GLY A 167 6.64 2.79 -13.79
CA GLY A 167 6.52 3.51 -15.05
C GLY A 167 7.78 4.29 -15.46
N GLY A 168 8.73 4.51 -14.56
CA GLY A 168 10.03 5.05 -14.91
C GLY A 168 10.02 6.49 -15.40
N ALA A 169 9.38 7.39 -14.63
CA ALA A 169 9.26 8.81 -14.95
C ALA A 169 10.58 9.52 -15.34
N GLY A 170 11.73 9.06 -14.83
CA GLY A 170 13.04 9.67 -15.12
C GLY A 170 13.70 9.16 -16.41
N SER A 171 13.67 7.85 -16.66
CA SER A 171 14.52 7.26 -17.71
C SER A 171 13.93 7.39 -19.12
N ILE A 172 12.61 7.48 -19.25
CA ILE A 172 11.95 7.71 -20.55
C ILE A 172 12.14 9.16 -21.01
N ARG A 173 12.20 10.13 -20.08
CA ARG A 173 12.30 11.55 -20.43
C ARG A 173 13.67 11.99 -20.94
N ASP A 174 14.73 11.33 -20.48
CA ASP A 174 16.11 11.75 -20.78
C ASP A 174 16.67 11.13 -22.07
N GLY A 175 15.84 10.46 -22.87
CA GLY A 175 16.28 9.79 -24.10
C GLY A 175 17.26 8.62 -23.88
N GLN A 176 17.51 8.23 -22.63
CA GLN A 176 18.30 7.06 -22.25
C GLN A 176 17.45 5.78 -22.36
N GLY A 177 16.86 5.58 -23.55
CA GLY A 177 16.04 4.44 -23.90
C GLY A 177 16.80 3.14 -23.65
N GLY A 178 16.49 2.49 -22.54
CA GLY A 178 17.20 1.28 -22.11
C GLY A 178 17.23 1.08 -20.60
N LEU A 179 16.94 2.11 -19.80
CA LEU A 179 16.76 1.96 -18.35
C LEU A 179 15.30 2.15 -17.98
N LEU A 180 14.80 1.36 -17.01
CA LEU A 180 13.53 1.57 -16.32
C LEU A 180 13.83 2.05 -14.90
N ASP A 181 13.24 3.17 -14.50
CA ASP A 181 13.31 3.64 -13.11
C ASP A 181 12.17 3.03 -12.29
N VAL A 182 12.49 2.05 -11.45
CA VAL A 182 11.51 1.40 -10.57
C VAL A 182 11.67 1.94 -9.16
N VAL A 183 10.57 2.43 -8.58
CA VAL A 183 10.52 2.90 -7.21
C VAL A 183 10.00 1.78 -6.32
N VAL A 184 10.81 1.37 -5.34
CA VAL A 184 10.48 0.33 -4.38
C VAL A 184 10.29 0.96 -3.01
N GLY A 185 9.12 0.74 -2.42
CA GLY A 185 8.85 1.05 -1.02
C GLY A 185 9.40 -0.06 -0.13
N ILE A 186 10.18 0.31 0.88
CA ILE A 186 10.75 -0.61 1.86
C ILE A 186 10.43 -0.08 3.24
N VAL A 187 9.94 -0.95 4.12
CA VAL A 187 9.61 -0.60 5.50
C VAL A 187 10.24 -1.58 6.48
N GLU A 188 10.72 -1.07 7.61
CA GLU A 188 11.10 -1.90 8.75
C GLU A 188 9.92 -2.05 9.74
N LEU A 189 9.58 -3.30 10.08
CA LEU A 189 8.39 -3.65 10.86
C LEU A 189 8.66 -3.98 12.34
N ARG A 190 9.91 -4.22 12.76
CA ARG A 190 10.25 -4.61 14.14
C ARG A 190 10.64 -3.43 15.04
N GLY A 191 10.80 -2.24 14.48
CA GLY A 191 11.24 -1.05 15.18
C GLY A 191 12.76 -0.95 15.32
N ARG A 192 13.52 -1.66 14.47
CA ARG A 192 14.98 -1.63 14.48
C ARG A 192 15.53 -0.74 13.39
N THR A 193 16.62 -0.03 13.68
CA THR A 193 17.41 0.58 12.61
C THR A 193 18.08 -0.51 11.80
N THR A 194 17.85 -0.53 10.49
CA THR A 194 18.24 -1.64 9.62
C THR A 194 18.84 -1.09 8.32
N VAL A 195 20.03 -1.58 7.94
CA VAL A 195 20.57 -1.33 6.60
C VAL A 195 19.79 -2.16 5.60
N VAL A 196 19.25 -1.50 4.58
CA VAL A 196 18.53 -2.12 3.48
C VAL A 196 19.24 -1.86 2.16
N SER A 197 19.22 -2.85 1.29
CA SER A 197 19.74 -2.72 -0.07
C SER A 197 18.75 -3.30 -1.06
N SER A 198 18.62 -2.67 -2.22
CA SER A 198 17.78 -3.14 -3.32
C SER A 198 18.53 -3.11 -4.64
N GLY A 199 18.14 -3.99 -5.55
CA GLY A 199 18.58 -3.98 -6.93
C GLY A 199 18.05 -5.18 -7.70
N PRO A 200 18.19 -5.21 -9.03
CA PRO A 200 17.77 -6.33 -9.86
C PRO A 200 18.45 -7.64 -9.42
N VAL A 201 17.73 -8.75 -9.49
CA VAL A 201 18.33 -10.07 -9.24
C VAL A 201 19.47 -10.31 -10.24
N GLY A 202 20.61 -10.80 -9.73
CA GLY A 202 21.81 -11.04 -10.54
C GLY A 202 22.71 -9.81 -10.74
N VAL A 203 22.25 -8.62 -10.34
CA VAL A 203 23.03 -7.38 -10.37
C VAL A 203 23.44 -7.01 -8.94
N ARG A 204 24.58 -6.32 -8.79
CA ARG A 204 24.96 -5.72 -7.51
C ARG A 204 23.87 -4.73 -7.09
N ALA A 205 23.56 -4.66 -5.79
CA ALA A 205 22.58 -3.71 -5.27
C ALA A 205 22.87 -2.29 -5.78
N SER A 206 21.87 -1.67 -6.38
CA SER A 206 21.93 -0.33 -6.96
C SER A 206 21.72 0.75 -5.90
N SER A 207 21.03 0.41 -4.80
CA SER A 207 20.76 1.33 -3.70
C SER A 207 21.01 0.66 -2.36
N VAL A 208 21.57 1.43 -1.41
CA VAL A 208 21.78 1.06 -0.02
C VAL A 208 21.36 2.24 0.83
N ASP A 209 20.54 1.99 1.85
CA ASP A 209 20.02 3.01 2.76
C ASP A 209 19.94 2.45 4.19
N THR A 210 19.81 3.33 5.17
CA THR A 210 19.53 2.98 6.56
C THR A 210 18.09 3.34 6.88
N LEU A 211 17.28 2.35 7.24
CA LEU A 211 15.91 2.54 7.69
C LEU A 211 15.86 2.68 9.20
N ASP A 212 15.24 3.74 9.68
CA ASP A 212 14.82 3.82 11.07
C ASP A 212 13.63 2.90 11.33
N GLY A 213 13.51 2.40 12.56
CA GLY A 213 12.41 1.53 12.95
C GLY A 213 11.03 2.15 12.65
N HIS A 214 10.14 1.38 12.01
CA HIS A 214 8.79 1.83 11.63
C HIS A 214 8.74 3.04 10.70
N THR A 215 9.79 3.26 9.92
CA THR A 215 9.79 4.18 8.80
C THR A 215 9.81 3.40 7.49
N ALA A 216 9.13 3.94 6.49
CA ALA A 216 9.29 3.51 5.11
C ALA A 216 10.21 4.48 4.37
N THR A 217 11.02 3.92 3.47
CA THR A 217 11.81 4.66 2.48
C THR A 217 11.43 4.22 1.09
N GLU A 218 11.67 5.09 0.12
CA GLU A 218 11.55 4.80 -1.30
C GLU A 218 12.96 4.69 -1.90
N GLN A 219 13.29 3.52 -2.44
CA GLN A 219 14.53 3.32 -3.17
C GLN A 219 14.27 3.25 -4.66
N ARG A 220 15.01 4.05 -5.42
CA ARG A 220 15.01 4.00 -6.89
C ARG A 220 16.03 2.99 -7.38
N SER A 221 15.62 2.15 -8.30
CA SER A 221 16.48 1.19 -8.99
C SER A 221 16.38 1.42 -10.49
N LEU A 222 17.51 1.78 -11.10
CA LEU A 222 17.64 1.86 -12.56
C LEU A 222 17.92 0.46 -13.10
N ILE A 223 17.03 -0.05 -13.94
CA ILE A 223 17.07 -1.42 -14.42
C ILE A 223 17.30 -1.41 -15.92
N PRO A 224 18.35 -2.07 -16.43
CA PRO A 224 18.48 -2.31 -17.86
C PRO A 224 17.28 -3.10 -18.36
N VAL A 225 16.52 -2.52 -19.28
CA VAL A 225 15.41 -3.19 -19.94
C VAL A 225 16.00 -4.19 -20.92
N GLY A 226 16.13 -5.45 -20.49
CA GLY A 226 16.44 -6.55 -21.39
C GLY A 226 15.28 -6.76 -22.36
N ALA A 227 15.58 -6.92 -23.65
CA ALA A 227 14.57 -6.91 -24.72
C ALA A 227 13.49 -8.02 -24.62
N ASN A 228 13.69 -9.06 -23.79
CA ASN A 228 12.92 -10.30 -23.90
C ASN A 228 12.15 -10.72 -22.64
N GLU A 229 12.36 -10.10 -21.48
CA GLU A 229 11.64 -10.50 -20.26
C GLU A 229 10.51 -9.52 -19.94
N PRO A 230 9.23 -9.95 -19.88
CA PRO A 230 8.09 -9.07 -19.62
C PRO A 230 8.03 -8.58 -18.17
N ALA A 231 8.67 -9.31 -17.25
CA ALA A 231 8.73 -9.00 -15.83
C ALA A 231 10.17 -9.14 -15.34
N GLY A 232 10.53 -8.31 -14.36
CA GLY A 232 11.80 -8.40 -13.66
C GLY A 232 11.59 -8.57 -12.17
N VAL A 233 12.68 -8.87 -11.46
CA VAL A 233 12.68 -9.06 -10.01
C VAL A 233 13.66 -8.12 -9.35
N ILE A 234 13.20 -7.33 -8.38
CA ILE A 234 14.05 -6.57 -7.47
C ILE A 234 14.20 -7.35 -6.19
N ARG A 235 15.45 -7.59 -5.81
CA ARG A 235 15.80 -8.23 -4.53
C ARG A 235 16.14 -7.18 -3.50
N VAL A 236 15.36 -7.15 -2.45
CA VAL A 236 15.60 -6.34 -1.26
C VAL A 236 16.18 -7.20 -0.16
N ARG A 237 17.26 -6.73 0.46
CA ARG A 237 17.89 -7.37 1.62
C ARG A 237 17.88 -6.40 2.80
N GLY A 238 17.46 -6.87 3.96
CA GLY A 238 17.37 -6.06 5.17
C GLY A 238 17.00 -6.90 6.38
N GLY A 239 17.58 -6.61 7.55
CA GLY A 239 17.19 -7.20 8.83
C GLY A 239 17.35 -8.72 8.86
N GLY A 240 18.34 -9.26 8.15
CA GLY A 240 18.56 -10.70 7.99
C GLY A 240 17.55 -11.40 7.06
N THR A 241 16.68 -10.65 6.39
CA THR A 241 15.68 -11.18 5.46
C THR A 241 15.98 -10.76 4.02
N ILE A 242 15.52 -11.60 3.09
CA ILE A 242 15.56 -11.34 1.65
C ILE A 242 14.12 -11.39 1.14
N ARG A 243 13.73 -10.36 0.39
CA ARG A 243 12.42 -10.26 -0.25
C ARG A 243 12.61 -9.94 -1.72
N ASP A 244 11.98 -10.73 -2.57
CA ASP A 244 11.95 -10.51 -4.00
C ASP A 244 10.57 -9.92 -4.34
N VAL A 245 10.56 -8.84 -5.13
CA VAL A 245 9.32 -8.22 -5.62
C VAL A 245 9.36 -8.14 -7.14
N THR A 246 8.24 -8.47 -7.76
CA THR A 246 8.10 -8.48 -9.22
C THR A 246 7.60 -7.15 -9.76
N PHE A 247 8.22 -6.66 -10.83
CA PHE A 247 7.80 -5.46 -11.56
C PHE A 247 7.67 -5.77 -13.05
N MET A 248 6.93 -4.94 -13.78
CA MET A 248 6.81 -5.03 -15.23
C MET A 248 8.07 -4.44 -15.87
N ALA A 249 8.88 -5.28 -16.51
CA ALA A 249 10.16 -4.85 -17.08
C ALA A 249 10.00 -4.21 -18.47
N GLN A 250 8.81 -4.29 -19.06
CA GLN A 250 8.51 -3.73 -20.36
C GLN A 250 7.32 -2.79 -20.30
N ALA A 251 7.36 -1.76 -21.12
CA ALA A 251 6.19 -0.95 -21.37
C ALA A 251 5.06 -1.80 -21.98
N ALA A 252 3.85 -1.57 -21.49
CA ALA A 252 2.66 -2.15 -22.07
C ALA A 252 2.48 -1.64 -23.50
N ARG A 253 2.30 -2.53 -24.47
CA ARG A 253 2.12 -2.14 -25.87
C ARG A 253 0.65 -1.84 -26.13
N ALA A 254 0.34 -0.64 -26.59
CA ALA A 254 -0.98 -0.35 -27.11
C ALA A 254 -1.08 -0.89 -28.54
N GLN A 255 -2.01 -1.82 -28.77
CA GLN A 255 -2.28 -2.43 -30.08
C GLN A 255 -3.80 -2.53 -30.31
N PRO A 256 -4.29 -2.49 -31.56
CA PRO A 256 -5.69 -2.73 -31.86
C PRO A 256 -6.23 -4.03 -31.22
N PRO A 257 -7.44 -4.02 -30.65
CA PRO A 257 -8.40 -2.90 -30.59
C PRO A 257 -8.16 -1.91 -29.43
N GLY A 258 -7.17 -2.14 -28.58
CA GLY A 258 -6.90 -1.35 -27.38
C GLY A 258 -5.90 -2.02 -26.45
N LEU A 259 -5.36 -1.25 -25.50
CA LEU A 259 -4.71 -1.79 -24.32
C LEU A 259 -5.73 -1.92 -23.19
N ALA A 260 -5.90 -3.13 -22.66
CA ALA A 260 -6.74 -3.36 -21.49
C ALA A 260 -6.14 -2.69 -20.25
N ILE A 261 -6.98 -1.99 -19.49
CA ILE A 261 -6.66 -1.37 -18.21
C ILE A 261 -7.44 -2.10 -17.13
N GLY A 262 -6.75 -2.52 -16.06
CA GLY A 262 -7.38 -3.24 -14.97
C GLY A 262 -7.33 -4.78 -15.08
N PRO A 263 -8.06 -5.48 -14.19
CA PRO A 263 -8.93 -4.92 -13.18
C PRO A 263 -8.17 -4.04 -12.17
N LEU A 264 -8.78 -2.95 -11.70
CA LEU A 264 -8.20 -2.17 -10.62
C LEU A 264 -8.12 -3.03 -9.35
N ARG A 265 -6.99 -2.95 -8.67
CA ARG A 265 -6.68 -3.73 -7.48
C ARG A 265 -6.97 -2.91 -6.23
N PRO A 266 -7.63 -3.48 -5.20
CA PRO A 266 -7.91 -2.76 -3.97
C PRO A 266 -6.61 -2.32 -3.32
N GLU A 267 -6.66 -1.17 -2.65
CA GLU A 267 -5.62 -0.71 -1.75
C GLU A 267 -5.24 -1.82 -0.77
N TRP A 268 -3.95 -2.00 -0.55
CA TRP A 268 -3.48 -2.97 0.43
C TRP A 268 -4.00 -2.63 1.81
N ARG A 269 -4.74 -3.59 2.34
CA ARG A 269 -5.14 -3.64 3.75
C ARG A 269 -4.02 -4.29 4.54
N GLN A 270 -4.02 -4.07 5.85
CA GLN A 270 -2.99 -4.55 6.78
C GLN A 270 -2.62 -6.03 6.57
N GLY A 271 -3.61 -6.93 6.49
CA GLY A 271 -3.40 -8.38 6.33
C GLY A 271 -2.93 -8.81 4.94
N THR A 272 -3.01 -7.91 3.95
CA THR A 272 -2.61 -8.15 2.55
C THR A 272 -1.37 -7.35 2.17
N PHE A 273 -0.81 -6.59 3.11
CA PHE A 273 0.32 -5.71 2.86
C PHE A 273 1.54 -6.52 2.41
N GLY A 274 2.12 -6.12 1.27
CA GLY A 274 3.29 -6.79 0.70
C GLY A 274 3.02 -8.22 0.22
N THR A 275 1.78 -8.69 0.23
CA THR A 275 1.40 -9.95 -0.41
C THR A 275 1.12 -9.67 -1.88
N GLU A 276 1.81 -10.36 -2.79
CA GLU A 276 1.53 -10.29 -4.23
C GLU A 276 0.20 -10.98 -4.60
N MET A 277 -0.48 -11.62 -3.63
CA MET A 277 -1.80 -12.19 -3.85
C MET A 277 -2.75 -11.11 -4.37
N ALA A 278 -3.20 -11.29 -5.61
CA ALA A 278 -4.19 -10.45 -6.22
C ALA A 278 -5.50 -10.59 -5.45
N VAL A 279 -5.75 -9.68 -4.53
CA VAL A 279 -7.09 -9.50 -3.98
C VAL A 279 -7.91 -8.92 -5.12
N VAL A 280 -8.72 -9.75 -5.76
CA VAL A 280 -9.67 -9.26 -6.76
C VAL A 280 -10.73 -8.47 -5.99
N ALA A 281 -11.10 -7.30 -6.52
CA ALA A 281 -12.22 -6.54 -5.97
C ALA A 281 -13.47 -7.42 -5.87
N ALA A 282 -14.36 -7.13 -4.93
CA ALA A 282 -15.66 -7.77 -4.90
C ALA A 282 -16.34 -7.62 -6.29
N PRO A 283 -17.09 -8.62 -6.78
CA PRO A 283 -17.63 -8.59 -8.14
C PRO A 283 -18.47 -7.35 -8.46
N ASP A 284 -19.12 -6.76 -7.46
CA ASP A 284 -19.93 -5.54 -7.54
C ASP A 284 -19.11 -4.23 -7.52
N ARG A 285 -17.78 -4.33 -7.38
CA ARG A 285 -16.83 -3.19 -7.30
C ARG A 285 -15.69 -3.30 -8.32
N LEU A 286 -15.80 -4.20 -9.29
CA LEU A 286 -14.83 -4.32 -10.36
C LEU A 286 -14.76 -3.03 -11.18
N THR A 287 -13.54 -2.66 -11.60
CA THR A 287 -13.32 -1.57 -12.55
C THR A 287 -12.35 -2.04 -13.61
N MET A 288 -12.72 -1.89 -14.88
CA MET A 288 -11.90 -2.22 -16.04
C MET A 288 -11.91 -1.06 -17.02
N GLY A 289 -10.99 -1.09 -17.97
CA GLY A 289 -10.89 -0.09 -19.00
C GLY A 289 -10.23 -0.58 -20.27
N LEU A 290 -10.32 0.27 -21.29
CA LEU A 290 -9.69 0.08 -22.58
C LEU A 290 -9.12 1.41 -23.03
N LEU A 291 -7.81 1.46 -23.22
CA LEU A 291 -7.14 2.56 -23.90
C LEU A 291 -7.15 2.27 -25.40
N THR A 292 -7.74 3.14 -26.20
CA THR A 292 -7.85 2.96 -27.66
C THR A 292 -7.46 4.24 -28.39
N ALA A 293 -7.10 4.13 -29.66
CA ALA A 293 -6.86 5.27 -30.54
C ALA A 293 -8.07 5.46 -31.45
N ASP A 294 -8.67 6.64 -31.44
CA ASP A 294 -9.70 7.00 -32.41
C ASP A 294 -9.04 7.56 -33.68
N ALA A 295 -9.62 7.24 -34.84
CA ALA A 295 -9.33 8.00 -36.05
C ALA A 295 -10.00 9.37 -35.92
N GLU A 296 -9.23 10.46 -36.04
CA GLU A 296 -9.85 11.77 -36.15
C GLU A 296 -10.67 11.87 -37.44
N PRO A 297 -11.87 12.46 -37.39
CA PRO A 297 -12.76 12.55 -38.55
C PRO A 297 -12.17 13.37 -39.70
N ASP A 298 -11.22 14.27 -39.42
CA ASP A 298 -10.74 15.28 -40.36
C ASP A 298 -9.48 14.86 -41.16
N GLY A 299 -9.03 13.61 -41.04
CA GLY A 299 -8.08 13.01 -41.99
C GLY A 299 -6.62 13.52 -41.92
N GLU A 300 -6.32 14.53 -41.10
CA GLU A 300 -4.96 15.10 -40.95
C GLU A 300 -4.04 14.33 -39.99
N GLY A 301 -4.24 13.01 -39.84
CA GLY A 301 -3.26 12.10 -39.23
C GLY A 301 -3.02 12.24 -37.72
N ALA A 302 -3.49 13.30 -37.07
CA ALA A 302 -3.58 13.37 -35.62
C ALA A 302 -4.63 12.37 -35.14
N ARG A 303 -4.29 11.62 -34.10
CA ARG A 303 -5.19 10.62 -33.50
C ARG A 303 -5.30 10.91 -32.03
N ALA A 304 -6.53 11.04 -31.57
CA ALA A 304 -6.84 11.19 -30.17
C ALA A 304 -6.83 9.82 -29.49
N TRP A 305 -6.04 9.69 -28.42
CA TRP A 305 -6.17 8.55 -27.51
C TRP A 305 -7.39 8.75 -26.63
N ARG A 306 -8.15 7.68 -26.41
CA ARG A 306 -9.33 7.68 -25.55
C ARG A 306 -9.23 6.56 -24.53
N LEU A 307 -9.50 6.91 -23.29
CA LEU A 307 -9.64 5.95 -22.20
C LEU A 307 -11.13 5.69 -21.95
N TYR A 308 -11.56 4.46 -22.19
CA TYR A 308 -12.83 3.94 -21.71
C TYR A 308 -12.64 3.30 -20.34
N LEU A 309 -13.49 3.60 -19.37
CA LEU A 309 -13.56 2.91 -18.08
C LEU A 309 -14.99 2.48 -17.80
N GLU A 310 -15.13 1.29 -17.24
CA GLU A 310 -16.38 0.73 -16.75
C GLU A 310 -16.22 0.37 -15.27
N CYS A 311 -17.07 0.97 -14.44
CA CYS A 311 -17.10 0.79 -12.99
C CYS A 311 -18.39 0.06 -12.62
N LEU A 312 -18.28 -1.18 -12.13
CA LEU A 312 -19.43 -1.89 -11.57
C LEU A 312 -19.88 -1.27 -10.25
N GLY A 313 -21.19 -1.29 -10.00
CA GLY A 313 -21.87 -0.64 -8.90
C GLY A 313 -22.64 0.62 -9.34
N ASN A 314 -23.65 0.99 -8.56
CA ASN A 314 -24.62 2.03 -8.94
C ASN A 314 -24.02 3.45 -9.00
N GLY A 315 -22.74 3.63 -8.63
CA GLY A 315 -22.01 4.91 -8.66
C GLY A 315 -22.49 5.88 -7.58
N ASP A 316 -21.98 5.76 -6.34
CA ASP A 316 -22.29 6.75 -5.31
C ASP A 316 -21.96 8.17 -5.85
N PRO A 317 -22.80 9.21 -5.64
CA PRO A 317 -22.52 10.56 -6.16
C PRO A 317 -21.14 11.13 -5.76
N ASP A 318 -20.59 10.66 -4.65
CA ASP A 318 -19.27 11.06 -4.13
C ASP A 318 -18.17 10.04 -4.48
N GLU A 319 -18.51 8.94 -5.17
CA GLU A 319 -17.56 8.05 -5.84
C GLU A 319 -16.81 8.80 -6.94
N TYR A 320 -15.59 8.36 -7.24
CA TYR A 320 -14.80 8.98 -8.30
C TYR A 320 -13.84 8.00 -8.96
N VAL A 321 -13.41 8.36 -10.16
CA VAL A 321 -12.22 7.82 -10.80
C VAL A 321 -11.24 8.97 -11.03
N ARG A 322 -9.97 8.75 -10.69
CA ARG A 322 -8.84 9.61 -11.04
C ARG A 322 -8.00 8.95 -12.12
N ILE A 323 -7.67 9.73 -13.14
CA ILE A 323 -6.76 9.33 -14.22
C ILE A 323 -5.51 10.18 -14.07
N TRP A 324 -4.39 9.50 -13.89
CA TRP A 324 -3.11 10.14 -13.67
C TRP A 324 -2.23 9.94 -14.89
N VAL A 325 -1.75 11.04 -15.47
CA VAL A 325 -0.86 11.02 -16.62
C VAL A 325 0.42 11.80 -16.32
N GLY A 326 1.55 11.25 -16.77
CA GLY A 326 2.88 11.78 -16.48
C GLY A 326 3.59 11.03 -15.36
N GLY A 327 4.71 11.58 -14.90
CA GLY A 327 5.62 10.90 -13.97
C GLY A 327 5.08 10.74 -12.55
N PHE A 328 5.46 9.66 -11.86
CA PHE A 328 5.20 9.53 -10.42
C PHE A 328 5.91 10.64 -9.62
N GLY A 329 5.20 11.25 -8.69
CA GLY A 329 5.61 12.43 -7.92
C GLY A 329 5.55 13.75 -8.68
N ARG A 330 5.29 13.71 -10.00
CA ARG A 330 5.31 14.85 -10.93
C ARG A 330 4.31 14.63 -12.07
N SER A 331 3.06 14.36 -11.72
CA SER A 331 2.00 14.16 -12.71
C SER A 331 1.80 15.45 -13.51
N ASP A 332 1.73 15.31 -14.83
CA ASP A 332 1.49 16.43 -15.74
C ASP A 332 -0.01 16.74 -15.82
N TRP A 333 -0.85 15.71 -15.61
CA TRP A 333 -2.31 15.82 -15.69
C TRP A 333 -2.98 14.84 -14.72
N VAL A 334 -3.93 15.33 -13.94
CA VAL A 334 -4.74 14.51 -13.02
C VAL A 334 -6.20 14.86 -13.18
N LEU A 335 -6.96 13.97 -13.82
CA LEU A 335 -8.39 14.17 -14.04
C LEU A 335 -9.21 13.39 -13.03
N ARG A 336 -10.03 14.07 -12.23
CA ARG A 336 -11.05 13.45 -11.37
C ARG A 336 -12.40 13.50 -12.07
N VAL A 337 -13.04 12.35 -12.26
CA VAL A 337 -14.37 12.21 -12.83
C VAL A 337 -15.30 11.51 -11.84
N THR A 338 -16.53 12.00 -11.71
CA THR A 338 -17.57 11.40 -10.85
C THR A 338 -18.70 10.79 -11.68
N PRO A 339 -19.52 9.89 -11.12
CA PRO A 339 -20.59 9.21 -11.86
C PRO A 339 -21.64 10.12 -12.49
N ASP A 340 -21.79 11.36 -12.01
CA ASP A 340 -22.76 12.33 -12.56
C ASP A 340 -22.20 13.15 -13.74
N GLY A 341 -20.96 12.88 -14.17
CA GLY A 341 -20.33 13.58 -15.28
C GLY A 341 -19.55 14.83 -14.89
N ARG A 342 -19.50 15.22 -13.60
CA ARG A 342 -18.57 16.27 -13.16
C ARG A 342 -17.14 15.76 -13.31
N ALA A 343 -16.32 16.59 -13.95
CA ALA A 343 -14.91 16.32 -14.16
C ALA A 343 -14.07 17.57 -13.94
N VAL A 344 -12.98 17.41 -13.19
CA VAL A 344 -12.09 18.50 -12.80
C VAL A 344 -10.66 18.03 -12.97
N GLU A 345 -9.83 18.84 -13.62
CA GLU A 345 -8.39 18.67 -13.60
C GLU A 345 -7.87 19.16 -12.25
N GLU A 346 -7.38 18.26 -11.39
CA GLU A 346 -7.04 18.57 -10.00
C GLU A 346 -5.82 19.50 -9.86
N ILE A 347 -4.95 19.59 -10.89
CA ILE A 347 -3.77 20.46 -10.89
C ILE A 347 -4.15 21.91 -11.17
N SER A 348 -4.91 22.17 -12.24
CA SER A 348 -5.34 23.50 -12.65
C SER A 348 -6.59 23.98 -11.90
N GLY A 349 -7.41 23.03 -11.43
CA GLY A 349 -8.75 23.28 -10.89
C GLY A 349 -9.81 23.51 -11.98
N GLU A 350 -9.44 23.41 -13.25
CA GLU A 350 -10.33 23.68 -14.36
C GLU A 350 -11.33 22.54 -14.59
N ARG A 351 -12.54 22.90 -15.01
CA ARG A 351 -13.54 21.93 -15.43
C ARG A 351 -13.18 21.42 -16.82
N VAL A 352 -13.17 20.10 -16.98
CA VAL A 352 -12.87 19.46 -18.27
C VAL A 352 -14.18 19.13 -19.00
N GLU A 353 -14.26 19.54 -20.26
CA GLU A 353 -15.38 19.26 -21.16
C GLU A 353 -15.05 18.13 -22.15
N GLY A 354 -16.04 17.68 -22.93
CA GLY A 354 -15.84 16.72 -24.02
C GLY A 354 -15.78 15.23 -23.62
N LEU A 355 -15.73 14.91 -22.32
CA LEU A 355 -15.92 13.54 -21.84
C LEU A 355 -17.39 13.13 -21.80
N ARG A 356 -17.63 11.81 -21.84
CA ARG A 356 -18.98 11.23 -21.77
C ARG A 356 -19.08 10.29 -20.60
N VAL A 357 -20.08 10.50 -19.74
CA VAL A 357 -20.41 9.61 -18.63
C VAL A 357 -21.81 9.05 -18.86
N ALA A 358 -21.97 7.74 -18.69
CA ALA A 358 -23.27 7.07 -18.76
C ALA A 358 -23.48 6.20 -17.53
N ARG A 359 -24.68 6.26 -16.94
CA ARG A 359 -25.06 5.42 -15.80
C ARG A 359 -26.09 4.38 -16.22
N ARG A 360 -25.99 3.20 -15.64
CA ARG A 360 -26.98 2.12 -15.69
C ARG A 360 -27.25 1.65 -14.26
N ASP A 361 -28.21 0.74 -14.11
CA ASP A 361 -28.64 0.25 -12.79
C ASP A 361 -27.52 -0.43 -12.01
N ASP A 362 -26.56 -1.07 -12.69
CA ASP A 362 -25.52 -1.90 -12.10
C ASP A 362 -24.08 -1.40 -12.35
N ARG A 363 -23.91 -0.32 -13.10
CA ARG A 363 -22.60 0.20 -13.50
C ARG A 363 -22.67 1.64 -13.98
N TRP A 364 -21.50 2.27 -14.08
CA TRP A 364 -21.34 3.50 -14.83
C TRP A 364 -20.07 3.46 -15.67
N THR A 365 -20.08 4.18 -16.78
CA THR A 365 -18.96 4.24 -17.73
C THR A 365 -18.52 5.66 -17.94
N VAL A 366 -17.23 5.83 -18.25
CA VAL A 366 -16.66 7.11 -18.66
C VAL A 366 -15.77 6.92 -19.88
N HIS A 367 -15.90 7.84 -20.84
CA HIS A 367 -15.04 7.97 -22.00
C HIS A 367 -14.27 9.29 -21.89
N VAL A 368 -12.95 9.20 -21.72
CA VAL A 368 -12.07 10.35 -21.51
C VAL A 368 -11.16 10.52 -22.72
N PRO A 369 -11.23 11.65 -23.45
CA PRO A 369 -10.19 12.00 -24.41
C PRO A 369 -8.90 12.35 -23.65
N LEU A 370 -7.81 11.69 -24.00
CA LEU A 370 -6.48 12.03 -23.50
C LEU A 370 -5.86 13.03 -24.49
N GLY A 371 -5.61 14.25 -24.05
CA GLY A 371 -5.12 15.35 -24.91
C GLY A 371 -3.76 15.03 -25.56
N GLY A 372 -3.59 15.51 -26.80
CA GLY A 372 -2.51 15.16 -27.73
C GLY A 372 -1.09 15.57 -27.34
N ASP A 373 -0.94 16.64 -26.56
CA ASP A 373 0.31 17.40 -26.59
C ASP A 373 1.10 17.44 -25.28
N ALA A 374 0.48 17.14 -24.13
CA ALA A 374 1.05 17.55 -22.84
C ALA A 374 1.90 16.49 -22.10
N SER A 375 1.85 15.22 -22.48
CA SER A 375 2.43 14.16 -21.63
C SER A 375 3.02 12.95 -22.37
N TRP A 376 3.09 13.02 -23.70
CA TRP A 376 3.56 11.91 -24.53
C TRP A 376 4.98 12.24 -24.98
N GLN A 377 5.98 11.57 -24.41
CA GLN A 377 7.37 11.75 -24.86
C GLN A 377 7.76 10.54 -25.70
N ASP A 378 8.16 10.80 -26.95
CA ASP A 378 8.61 9.79 -27.91
C ASP A 378 7.63 8.61 -28.11
N GLY A 379 6.33 8.88 -28.04
CA GLY A 379 5.28 7.87 -28.17
C GLY A 379 5.12 6.96 -26.95
N MET A 380 5.64 7.37 -25.80
CA MET A 380 5.42 6.73 -24.51
C MET A 380 4.42 7.56 -23.67
N MET A 381 3.45 6.89 -23.05
CA MET A 381 2.55 7.48 -22.07
C MET A 381 2.73 6.80 -20.72
N LEU A 382 2.81 7.60 -19.65
CA LEU A 382 2.78 7.11 -18.28
C LEU A 382 1.36 7.27 -17.73
N LEU A 383 0.69 6.16 -17.44
CA LEU A 383 -0.71 6.16 -17.06
C LEU A 383 -0.94 5.39 -15.76
N ALA A 384 -1.84 5.91 -14.93
CA ALA A 384 -2.47 5.15 -13.86
C ALA A 384 -3.94 5.52 -13.72
N VAL A 385 -4.71 4.62 -13.12
CA VAL A 385 -6.12 4.85 -12.81
C VAL A 385 -6.37 4.50 -11.36
N GLU A 386 -7.10 5.33 -10.65
CA GLU A 386 -7.56 5.11 -9.30
C GLU A 386 -9.09 5.24 -9.25
N ARG A 387 -9.78 4.34 -8.55
CA ARG A 387 -11.19 4.51 -8.15
C ARG A 387 -11.23 4.73 -6.65
N GLY A 388 -12.08 5.63 -6.17
CA GLY A 388 -12.31 5.83 -4.75
C GLY A 388 -13.78 6.01 -4.39
N THR A 389 -14.14 5.63 -3.17
CA THR A 389 -15.49 5.76 -2.62
C THR A 389 -15.54 6.80 -1.48
N PRO A 390 -16.75 7.21 -1.06
CA PRO A 390 -16.91 8.12 0.09
C PRO A 390 -16.47 7.50 1.42
N SER A 391 -16.50 6.17 1.52
CA SER A 391 -15.98 5.43 2.67
C SER A 391 -14.45 5.40 2.74
N GLY A 392 -13.76 5.97 1.75
CA GLY A 392 -12.29 6.01 1.67
C GLY A 392 -11.67 4.71 1.14
N GLU A 393 -12.47 3.77 0.62
CA GLU A 393 -11.93 2.62 -0.09
C GLU A 393 -11.36 3.06 -1.43
N ARG A 394 -10.20 2.52 -1.80
CA ARG A 394 -9.49 2.86 -3.04
C ARG A 394 -9.11 1.61 -3.79
N TRP A 395 -9.08 1.72 -5.12
CA TRP A 395 -8.57 0.71 -6.02
C TRP A 395 -7.69 1.40 -7.06
N SER A 396 -6.69 0.71 -7.57
CA SER A 396 -5.74 1.30 -8.51
C SER A 396 -5.18 0.32 -9.53
N TRP A 397 -4.74 0.88 -10.66
CA TRP A 397 -3.99 0.21 -11.72
C TRP A 397 -2.78 1.10 -12.09
N PRO A 398 -1.59 0.51 -12.35
CA PRO A 398 -1.32 -0.91 -12.52
C PRO A 398 -1.28 -1.67 -11.19
N ARG A 399 -0.70 -1.09 -10.14
CA ARG A 399 -0.44 -1.74 -8.83
C ARG A 399 -1.45 -1.29 -7.78
N PRO A 400 -1.75 -2.12 -6.75
CA PRO A 400 -2.46 -1.65 -5.57
C PRO A 400 -1.62 -0.58 -4.84
N MET A 401 -2.29 0.37 -4.22
CA MET A 401 -1.65 1.38 -3.36
C MET A 401 -1.49 0.84 -1.94
N VAL A 402 -0.48 1.30 -1.20
CA VAL A 402 -0.51 1.17 0.27
C VAL A 402 -1.49 2.17 0.86
N ALA A 403 -2.13 1.83 1.97
CA ALA A 403 -2.96 2.77 2.71
C ALA A 403 -2.23 4.10 2.93
N GLY A 404 -2.84 5.22 2.57
CA GLY A 404 -2.25 6.56 2.74
C GLY A 404 -1.24 7.01 1.68
N GLN A 405 -0.86 6.16 0.73
CA GLN A 405 -0.12 6.57 -0.47
C GLN A 405 -0.93 7.62 -1.23
N ARG A 406 -0.28 8.69 -1.71
CA ARG A 406 -1.03 9.83 -2.30
C ARG A 406 -1.55 9.51 -3.69
N GLU A 407 -0.71 8.96 -4.55
CA GLU A 407 -1.04 8.63 -5.95
C GLU A 407 -0.59 7.21 -6.30
N PRO A 408 -1.23 6.52 -7.25
CA PRO A 408 -0.82 5.19 -7.68
C PRO A 408 0.54 5.22 -8.41
N GLY A 409 1.21 4.08 -8.53
CA GLY A 409 2.32 3.94 -9.49
C GLY A 409 1.84 4.09 -10.93
N ARG A 410 2.73 4.33 -11.89
CA ARG A 410 2.44 4.43 -13.32
C ARG A 410 2.81 3.15 -14.05
N MET A 411 2.13 2.92 -15.16
CA MET A 411 2.56 2.00 -16.20
C MET A 411 3.08 2.80 -17.38
N ALA A 412 4.26 2.43 -17.90
CA ALA A 412 4.71 2.91 -19.19
C ALA A 412 3.95 2.20 -20.31
N ILE A 413 3.41 2.98 -21.26
CA ILE A 413 2.62 2.48 -22.38
C ILE A 413 3.29 2.94 -23.68
N ASP A 414 3.70 2.00 -24.52
CA ASP A 414 4.21 2.29 -25.85
C ASP A 414 3.04 2.43 -26.84
N LEU A 415 2.80 3.68 -27.25
CA LEU A 415 1.75 4.06 -28.20
C LEU A 415 2.18 3.81 -29.65
N ARG A 416 3.50 3.72 -29.92
CA ARG A 416 4.02 3.47 -31.28
C ARG A 416 3.73 2.06 -31.76
N SER A 417 3.60 1.12 -30.83
CA SER A 417 3.20 -0.26 -31.12
C SER A 417 1.91 -0.35 -31.95
N TRP A 418 1.00 0.62 -31.80
CA TRP A 418 -0.22 0.70 -32.60
C TRP A 418 0.04 0.91 -34.09
N TRP A 419 1.07 1.68 -34.42
CA TRP A 419 1.44 2.06 -35.78
C TRP A 419 2.34 1.05 -36.46
N SER A 420 3.05 0.24 -35.67
CA SER A 420 3.98 -0.75 -36.19
C SER A 420 3.30 -1.91 -36.95
N LEU A 421 1.96 -1.99 -36.90
CA LEU A 421 1.19 -3.01 -37.60
C LEU A 421 0.96 -2.65 -39.08
N PRO A 422 0.95 -3.64 -40.00
CA PRO A 422 0.58 -3.43 -41.40
C PRO A 422 -0.82 -2.80 -41.53
N ASP A 423 -1.03 -1.99 -42.57
CA ASP A 423 -2.32 -1.28 -42.81
C ASP A 423 -3.55 -2.22 -42.90
N GLN A 424 -3.34 -3.52 -43.15
CA GLN A 424 -4.41 -4.52 -43.22
C GLN A 424 -4.90 -5.01 -41.85
N VAL A 425 -4.15 -4.74 -40.77
CA VAL A 425 -4.48 -5.14 -39.38
C VAL A 425 -4.97 -3.94 -38.57
N ARG A 426 -4.62 -2.72 -39.01
CA ARG A 426 -5.14 -1.45 -38.47
C ARG A 426 -6.56 -1.21 -38.95
#